data_AF-A0A939XJJ5-F1
#
_entry.id   AF-A0A939XJJ5-F1
#
_cell.length_a   1.000
_cell.length_b   1.000
_cell.length_c   1.000
_cell.angle_alpha   90.00
_cell.angle_beta   90.00
_cell.angle_gamma   90.00
#
_symmetry.space_group_name_H-M   'P 1'
#
loop_
_entity.id
_entity.type
_entity.pdbx_description
1 polymer ?
#
loop_
_entity_poly.entity_id
_entity_poly.type
_entity_poly.pdbx_seq_one_letter_code
_entity_poly.pdbx_strand_id
1 'polypeptide(L)' 'MRTYNAIVENPYATNNKLSVLLDLSERTIREHINSLKNEKLIVRQGAKKNGYWEVVSHNIPDDDTTS' A
#
# COMPACT_ATOMS: atom_id res chain seq x y z
N MET A 1 3.21 -4.99 9.67
CA MET A 1 2.06 -5.72 9.10
C MET A 1 2.54 -6.59 7.92
N ARG A 2 2.09 -7.86 7.77
CA ARG A 2 2.58 -8.76 6.69
C ARG A 2 2.23 -8.28 5.27
N THR A 3 1.04 -7.71 5.08
CA THR A 3 0.60 -7.16 3.78
C THR A 3 1.45 -5.97 3.33
N TYR A 4 1.88 -5.11 4.24
CA TYR A 4 2.77 -3.99 3.93
C TYR A 4 4.12 -4.48 3.38
N ASN A 5 4.77 -5.44 4.05
CA ASN A 5 6.05 -5.99 3.60
C ASN A 5 5.92 -6.64 2.21
N ALA A 6 4.83 -7.40 1.97
CA ALA A 6 4.58 -8.01 0.66
C ALA A 6 4.37 -6.97 -0.46
N ILE A 7 3.79 -5.81 -0.15
CA ILE A 7 3.65 -4.69 -1.09
C ILE A 7 5.00 -4.02 -1.35
N VAL A 8 5.83 -3.85 -0.32
CA VAL A 8 7.19 -3.31 -0.44
C VAL A 8 8.05 -4.22 -1.32
N GLU A 9 7.97 -5.54 -1.12
CA GLU A 9 8.70 -6.55 -1.92
C GLU A 9 8.19 -6.64 -3.36
N ASN A 10 6.87 -6.50 -3.57
CA ASN A 10 6.26 -6.52 -4.89
C ASN A 10 5.19 -5.42 -5.06
N PRO A 11 5.61 -4.20 -5.44
CA PRO A 11 4.71 -3.07 -5.69
C PRO A 11 3.61 -3.34 -6.73
N TYR A 12 3.82 -4.29 -7.64
CA TYR A 12 2.87 -4.63 -8.71
C TYR A 12 1.88 -5.72 -8.30
N ALA A 13 1.94 -6.20 -7.06
CA ALA A 13 1.05 -7.25 -6.58
C ALA A 13 -0.41 -6.77 -6.56
N THR A 14 -1.28 -7.57 -7.17
CA THR A 14 -2.73 -7.41 -7.07
C THR A 14 -3.24 -7.96 -5.74
N ASN A 15 -4.46 -7.59 -5.34
CA ASN A 15 -5.09 -8.13 -4.13
C ASN A 15 -5.13 -9.67 -4.13
N ASN A 16 -5.38 -10.27 -5.30
CA ASN A 16 -5.40 -11.71 -5.48
C ASN A 16 -4.00 -12.34 -5.29
N LYS A 17 -2.95 -11.74 -5.85
CA LYS A 17 -1.56 -12.19 -5.61
C LYS A 17 -1.18 -12.11 -4.13
N LEU A 18 -1.54 -11.02 -3.45
CA LEU A 18 -1.29 -10.85 -2.02
C LEU A 18 -2.07 -11.85 -1.17
N SER A 19 -3.30 -12.16 -1.57
CA SER A 19 -4.15 -13.17 -0.92
C SER A 19 -3.51 -14.56 -0.98
N VAL A 20 -3.07 -14.99 -2.16
CA VAL A 20 -2.38 -16.27 -2.37
C VAL A 20 -1.02 -16.31 -1.64
N LEU A 21 -0.24 -15.23 -1.72
CA LEU A 21 1.08 -15.16 -1.12
C LEU A 21 1.04 -15.22 0.42
N LEU A 22 0.03 -14.61 1.03
CA LEU A 22 -0.09 -14.49 2.49
C LEU A 22 -1.04 -15.51 3.11
N ASP A 23 -1.68 -16.34 2.29
CA ASP A 23 -2.76 -17.26 2.67
C ASP A 23 -3.88 -16.55 3.47
N LEU A 24 -4.33 -15.41 2.94
CA LEU A 24 -5.36 -14.57 3.54
C LEU A 24 -6.51 -14.37 2.55
N SER A 25 -7.72 -14.18 3.07
CA SER A 25 -8.86 -13.85 2.22
C SER A 25 -8.66 -12.50 1.50
N GLU A 26 -9.19 -12.36 0.28
CA GLU A 26 -9.17 -11.06 -0.42
C GLU A 26 -9.86 -9.95 0.37
N ARG A 27 -10.83 -10.30 1.22
CA ARG A 27 -11.47 -9.34 2.15
C ARG A 27 -10.45 -8.79 3.13
N THR A 28 -9.70 -9.65 3.82
CA THR A 28 -8.67 -9.26 4.78
C THR A 28 -7.58 -8.43 4.12
N ILE A 29 -7.13 -8.82 2.93
CA ILE A 29 -6.16 -8.03 2.15
C ILE A 29 -6.68 -6.63 1.85
N ARG A 30 -7.96 -6.50 1.48
CA ARG A 30 -8.59 -5.21 1.20
C ARG A 30 -8.70 -4.33 2.44
N GLU A 31 -9.06 -4.92 3.58
CA GLU A 31 -9.10 -4.24 4.88
C GLU A 31 -7.71 -3.72 5.25
N HIS A 32 -6.67 -4.56 5.10
CA HIS A 32 -5.29 -4.15 5.33
C HIS A 32 -4.85 -3.02 4.40
N ILE A 33 -5.09 -3.14 3.09
CA ILE A 33 -4.76 -2.10 2.11
C ILE A 33 -5.49 -0.80 2.43
N ASN A 34 -6.76 -0.86 2.83
CA ASN A 34 -7.52 0.33 3.23
C ASN A 34 -6.90 0.99 4.47
N SER A 35 -6.48 0.20 5.48
CA SER A 35 -5.75 0.73 6.65
C SER A 35 -4.48 1.45 6.22
N LEU A 36 -3.64 0.79 5.40
CA LEU A 36 -2.37 1.36 4.91
C LEU A 36 -2.58 2.64 4.09
N LYS A 37 -3.66 2.71 3.29
CA LYS A 37 -4.02 3.93 2.57
C LYS A 37 -4.47 5.05 3.52
N ASN A 38 -5.28 4.72 4.53
CA ASN A 38 -5.77 5.69 5.51
C ASN A 38 -4.64 6.25 6.37
N GLU A 39 -3.66 5.39 6.70
CA GLU A 39 -2.42 5.75 7.39
C GLU A 39 -1.41 6.45 6.47
N LYS A 40 -1.76 6.69 5.19
CA LYS A 40 -0.91 7.31 4.17
C LYS A 40 0.44 6.61 4.01
N LEU A 41 0.50 5.29 4.22
CA LEU A 41 1.70 4.48 4.05
C LEU A 41 1.88 4.01 2.60
N ILE A 42 0.78 3.82 1.87
CA ILE A 42 0.80 3.41 0.46
C ILE A 42 -0.21 4.20 -0.36
N VAL A 43 0.11 4.40 -1.64
CA VAL A 43 -0.79 4.98 -2.64
C VAL A 43 -0.75 4.13 -3.91
N ARG A 44 -1.88 4.02 -4.62
CA ARG A 44 -1.91 3.33 -5.91
C ARG A 44 -1.62 4.35 -7.02
N GLN A 45 -0.51 4.17 -7.73
CA GLN A 45 -0.19 4.96 -8.90
C GLN A 45 -0.53 4.20 -10.19
N GLY A 46 -0.99 4.93 -11.21
CA GLY A 46 -1.28 4.38 -12.55
C GLY A 46 -2.70 3.82 -12.75
N ALA A 47 -2.95 3.34 -13.97
CA ALA A 47 -4.28 2.87 -14.38
C ALA A 47 -4.69 1.55 -13.70
N LYS A 48 -6.00 1.26 -13.62
CA LYS A 48 -6.56 0.04 -12.99
C LYS A 48 -5.84 -1.28 -13.36
N LYS A 49 -5.31 -1.40 -14.58
CA LYS A 49 -4.66 -2.61 -15.09
C LYS A 49 -3.14 -2.68 -14.84
N ASN A 50 -2.44 -1.54 -14.86
CA ASN A 50 -0.98 -1.48 -14.84
C ASN A 50 -0.41 -0.65 -13.68
N GLY A 51 -1.27 -0.24 -12.74
CA GLY A 51 -0.84 0.55 -11.61
C GLY A 51 -0.05 -0.27 -10.59
N TYR A 52 0.84 0.40 -9.87
CA TYR A 52 1.65 -0.17 -8.79
C TYR A 52 1.36 0.54 -7.46
N TRP A 53 1.69 -0.11 -6.37
CA TRP A 53 1.65 0.47 -5.03
C TRP A 53 2.95 1.20 -4.76
N GLU A 54 2.85 2.51 -4.61
CA GLU A 54 3.95 3.36 -4.17
C GLU A 54 3.92 3.44 -2.64
N VAL A 55 5.06 3.16 -2.01
CA VAL A 55 5.25 3.31 -0.57
C VAL A 55 5.57 4.77 -0.31
N VAL A 56 4.72 5.43 0.45
CA VAL A 56 4.91 6.83 0.83
C VAL A 56 5.87 6.81 2.02
N SER A 57 7.19 6.76 1.74
CA SER A 57 8.17 7.13 2.74
C SER A 57 7.86 8.55 3.15
N HIS A 58 7.55 8.74 4.43
CA HIS A 58 7.25 10.03 5.02
C HIS A 58 8.50 10.92 4.91
N ASN A 59 8.73 11.52 3.74
CA ASN A 59 9.45 12.77 3.65
C ASN A 59 8.40 13.79 4.04
N ILE A 60 8.32 14.06 5.35
CA ILE A 60 7.68 15.27 5.84
C ILE A 60 8.43 16.40 5.12
N PRO A 61 7.83 17.15 4.17
CA PRO A 61 8.34 18.49 3.99
C PRO A 61 8.14 19.14 5.36
N ASP A 62 9.24 19.52 6.00
CA ASP A 62 9.26 20.42 7.15
C ASP A 62 8.56 21.72 6.74
N ASP A 63 7.23 21.72 6.66
CA ASP A 63 6.41 22.90 6.42
C ASP A 63 5.37 22.98 7.53
N ASP A 64 5.90 23.22 8.73
CA ASP A 64 5.33 24.27 9.57
C ASP A 64 6.46 24.91 10.40
N THR A 65 7.30 25.68 9.72
CA THR A 65 7.97 26.83 10.35
C THR A 65 7.48 28.10 9.66
N THR A 66 6.56 28.79 10.34
CA THR A 66 6.15 30.21 10.17
C THR A 66 4.89 30.49 9.35
N SER A 67 3.78 30.72 10.06
CA SER A 67 3.03 32.00 9.98
C SER A 67 2.30 32.29 11.29
#